data_AF-A0A1R1PT66-F1
#
_entry.id   AF-A0A1R1PT66-F1
#
_cell.length_a   1.000
_cell.length_b   1.000
_cell.length_c   1.000
_cell.angle_alpha   90.00
_cell.angle_beta   90.00
_cell.angle_gamma   90.00
#
_symmetry.space_group_name_H-M   'P 1'
#
loop_
_entity.id
_entity.type
_entity.pdbx_description
1 polymer ?
#
loop_
_entity_poly.entity_id
_entity_poly.type
_entity_poly.pdbx_seq_one_letter_code
_entity_poly.pdbx_strand_id
1 'polypeptide(L)'
;AGGVVQCAEGVFAARPRSGLLPGNGVSGGAAAAEHARGTGVCGVGATDEPLSAAWLIEETMPLLAKHFTREGIQSSMYSSQWFMTLFACCLPMSLALRVFDLVFCEGADVLLQIALAVLKRAQPTLLTLRFESLVKYLSDGSLFTYYAQQPDDFLLADLNHITVVTTKRLAKLARDHAAVLAKADKISDTISALKAENARILRENSQMLATLQSLSTEHSDLSSQYINCKLDLQKANDTIAALNSRIDQLNQSLLTERRLAEDSLRVEMDTLAHKNLELTVQHESALEKIDYLEATLLKSNSQFVDSENQRLVLENKLLKMKKALS
;
A
#
# COMPACT_ATOMS: atom_id res chain seq x y z
N ALA A 1 -24.65 -57.47 45.44
CA ALA A 1 -23.19 -57.25 45.42
C ALA A 1 -22.95 -55.82 44.94
N GLY A 2 -22.96 -54.85 45.87
CA GLY A 2 -22.95 -53.42 45.53
C GLY A 2 -22.32 -52.62 46.66
N GLY A 3 -21.05 -52.86 46.94
CA GLY A 3 -20.38 -52.29 48.12
C GLY A 3 -18.87 -52.09 48.02
N VAL A 4 -18.26 -52.14 46.82
CA VAL A 4 -16.79 -51.99 46.67
C VAL A 4 -16.39 -50.73 45.88
N VAL A 5 -17.35 -50.02 45.28
CA VAL A 5 -17.05 -48.82 44.47
C VAL A 5 -16.91 -47.53 45.31
N GLN A 6 -17.23 -47.56 46.61
CA GLN A 6 -17.28 -46.35 47.45
C GLN A 6 -16.01 -46.06 48.28
N CYS A 7 -14.98 -46.92 48.25
CA CYS A 7 -13.77 -46.68 49.06
C CYS A 7 -12.69 -45.85 48.36
N ALA A 8 -12.79 -45.60 47.05
CA ALA A 8 -11.82 -44.78 46.31
C ALA A 8 -12.17 -43.28 46.24
N GLU A 9 -13.43 -42.90 46.50
CA GLU A 9 -13.86 -41.49 46.43
C GLU A 9 -13.58 -40.68 47.71
N GLY A 10 -13.22 -41.34 48.83
CA GLY A 10 -13.12 -40.69 50.15
C GLY A 10 -11.77 -40.09 50.52
N VAL A 11 -10.68 -40.36 49.79
CA VAL A 11 -9.30 -39.95 50.17
C VAL A 11 -8.74 -38.83 49.31
N PHE A 12 -9.40 -38.44 48.22
CA PHE A 12 -8.95 -37.36 47.31
C PHE A 12 -9.96 -36.22 47.12
N ALA A 13 -10.84 -35.99 48.11
CA ALA A 13 -11.77 -34.86 48.12
C ALA A 13 -11.09 -33.58 48.67
N ALA A 14 -10.19 -32.98 47.91
CA ALA A 14 -9.79 -31.58 48.12
C ALA A 14 -9.20 -30.95 46.84
N ARG A 15 -10.07 -30.51 45.91
CA ARG A 15 -9.98 -29.21 45.21
C ARG A 15 -11.21 -28.97 44.31
N PRO A 16 -11.58 -27.70 44.09
CA PRO A 16 -12.94 -27.32 43.71
C PRO A 16 -13.20 -27.46 42.20
N ARG A 17 -14.47 -27.71 41.89
CA ARG A 17 -15.11 -27.72 40.56
C ARG A 17 -14.66 -26.53 39.71
N SER A 18 -14.04 -26.78 38.56
CA SER A 18 -14.01 -25.84 37.44
C SER A 18 -15.27 -26.01 36.60
N GLY A 19 -16.05 -24.94 36.50
CA GLY A 19 -17.31 -24.90 35.76
C GLY A 19 -17.11 -25.07 34.26
N LEU A 20 -17.99 -25.87 33.65
CA LEU A 20 -18.24 -25.91 32.22
C LEU A 20 -19.03 -24.66 31.79
N LEU A 21 -18.53 -23.92 30.80
CA LEU A 21 -19.36 -23.26 29.78
C LEU A 21 -18.65 -23.28 28.40
N PRO A 22 -19.41 -23.28 27.29
CA PRO A 22 -18.94 -23.75 25.99
C PRO A 22 -18.57 -22.61 25.01
N GLY A 23 -17.80 -22.95 23.98
CA GLY A 23 -17.82 -22.24 22.70
C GLY A 23 -16.48 -21.72 22.18
N ASN A 24 -16.03 -22.38 21.11
CA ASN A 24 -15.22 -21.87 19.99
C ASN A 24 -13.71 -21.66 20.14
N GLY A 25 -12.97 -22.53 19.44
CA GLY A 25 -11.99 -22.07 18.44
C GLY A 25 -10.52 -21.99 18.86
N VAL A 26 -9.84 -23.14 18.76
CA VAL A 26 -8.44 -23.30 18.29
C VAL A 26 -7.46 -22.18 18.64
N SER A 27 -6.78 -22.30 19.80
CA SER A 27 -5.37 -21.98 20.06
C SER A 27 -5.21 -21.57 21.53
N GLY A 28 -4.75 -22.49 22.38
CA GLY A 28 -4.60 -22.18 23.81
C GLY A 28 -4.19 -23.39 24.66
N GLY A 29 -3.15 -24.11 24.24
CA GLY A 29 -2.61 -25.25 24.99
C GLY A 29 -1.39 -24.93 25.88
N ALA A 30 -0.87 -23.70 25.85
CA ALA A 30 0.44 -23.38 26.44
C ALA A 30 0.40 -22.67 27.80
N ALA A 31 -0.77 -22.23 28.28
CA ALA A 31 -0.84 -21.34 29.46
C ALA A 31 -1.15 -22.04 30.81
N ALA A 32 -1.36 -23.36 30.84
CA ALA A 32 -1.76 -24.07 32.07
C ALA A 32 -0.59 -24.63 32.90
N ALA A 33 0.66 -24.55 32.42
CA ALA A 33 1.80 -25.22 33.05
C ALA A 33 2.63 -24.33 34.01
N GLU A 34 2.35 -23.04 34.13
CA GLU A 34 3.27 -22.09 34.78
C GLU A 34 3.02 -21.85 36.29
N HIS A 35 2.06 -22.55 36.91
CA HIS A 35 1.66 -22.29 38.31
C HIS A 35 1.88 -23.44 39.31
N ALA A 36 2.80 -24.36 39.03
CA ALA A 36 3.22 -25.40 39.95
C ALA A 36 4.75 -25.40 40.18
N ARG A 37 5.34 -24.23 40.44
CA ARG A 37 6.71 -24.12 40.97
C ARG A 37 6.64 -23.60 42.40
N GLY A 38 6.55 -24.50 43.38
CA GLY A 38 6.48 -24.04 44.76
C GLY A 38 6.27 -25.09 45.84
N THR A 39 6.80 -26.30 45.72
CA THR A 39 7.08 -27.16 46.88
C THR A 39 8.13 -28.20 46.50
N GLY A 40 9.29 -28.14 47.14
CA GLY A 40 10.37 -29.11 46.96
C GLY A 40 10.02 -30.44 47.62
N VAL A 41 9.41 -31.35 46.87
CA VAL A 41 9.34 -32.79 47.19
C VAL A 41 9.48 -33.56 45.86
N CYS A 42 10.52 -34.39 45.78
CA CYS A 42 10.87 -35.36 44.72
C CYS A 42 10.53 -34.99 43.26
N GLY A 43 11.58 -34.61 42.52
CA GLY A 43 11.50 -34.33 41.10
C GLY A 43 11.31 -35.58 40.25
N VAL A 44 10.07 -35.84 39.86
CA VAL A 44 9.63 -36.05 38.47
C VAL A 44 8.21 -35.48 38.43
N GLY A 45 7.96 -34.44 37.65
CA GLY A 45 6.59 -33.93 37.52
C GLY A 45 5.71 -35.01 36.87
N ALA A 46 4.50 -35.23 37.38
CA ALA A 46 3.55 -36.21 36.85
C ALA A 46 3.24 -36.06 35.34
N THR A 47 3.67 -34.95 34.71
CA THR A 47 3.57 -34.68 33.27
C THR A 47 4.65 -35.35 32.42
N ASP A 48 5.77 -35.81 32.99
CA ASP A 48 6.93 -36.32 32.23
C ASP A 48 7.01 -37.87 32.18
N GLU A 49 6.27 -38.56 33.04
CA GLU A 49 6.23 -40.03 33.13
C GLU A 49 5.68 -40.72 31.85
N PRO A 50 4.58 -40.26 31.22
CA PRO A 50 4.02 -40.93 30.03
C PRO A 50 4.92 -40.79 28.80
N LEU A 51 5.70 -39.70 28.73
CA LEU A 51 6.62 -39.40 27.63
C LEU A 51 7.94 -40.18 27.79
N SER A 52 8.45 -40.30 29.01
CA SER A 52 9.60 -41.14 29.31
C SER A 52 9.34 -42.60 28.93
N ALA A 53 8.13 -43.10 29.20
CA ALA A 53 7.70 -44.42 28.76
C ALA A 53 7.72 -44.61 27.24
N ALA A 54 7.36 -43.59 26.45
CA ALA A 54 7.38 -43.67 24.98
C ALA A 54 8.79 -43.91 24.43
N TRP A 55 9.77 -43.13 24.90
CA TRP A 55 11.18 -43.27 24.52
C TRP A 55 11.78 -44.60 25.00
N LEU A 56 11.43 -45.01 26.22
CA LEU A 56 11.85 -46.30 26.78
C LEU A 56 11.31 -47.50 25.97
N ILE A 57 10.09 -47.42 25.42
CA ILE A 57 9.53 -48.45 24.54
C ILE A 57 10.29 -48.49 23.21
N GLU A 58 10.67 -47.34 22.65
CA GLU A 58 11.46 -47.28 21.42
C GLU A 58 12.84 -47.95 21.57
N GLU A 59 13.49 -47.79 22.72
CA GLU A 59 14.79 -48.38 23.00
C GLU A 59 14.69 -49.88 23.36
N THR A 60 13.71 -50.27 24.18
CA THR A 60 13.59 -51.66 24.66
C THR A 60 12.87 -52.58 23.68
N MET A 61 11.94 -52.06 22.89
CA MET A 61 11.06 -52.80 21.98
C MET A 61 10.80 -52.01 20.68
N PRO A 62 11.83 -51.85 19.81
CA PRO A 62 11.72 -50.99 18.62
C PRO A 62 10.67 -51.46 17.61
N LEU A 63 10.38 -52.77 17.56
CA LEU A 63 9.33 -53.32 16.70
C LEU A 63 7.93 -52.88 17.16
N LEU A 64 7.71 -52.85 18.47
CA LEU A 64 6.45 -52.40 19.06
C LEU A 64 6.28 -50.88 18.89
N ALA A 65 7.34 -50.11 19.14
CA ALA A 65 7.33 -48.67 18.94
C ALA A 65 6.99 -48.28 17.49
N LYS A 66 7.61 -48.92 16.49
CA LYS A 66 7.29 -48.70 15.07
C LYS A 66 5.83 -49.03 14.75
N HIS A 67 5.30 -50.11 15.34
CA HIS A 67 3.91 -50.48 15.17
C HIS A 67 2.97 -49.43 15.78
N PHE A 68 3.25 -48.96 17.00
CA PHE A 68 2.46 -47.89 17.65
C PHE A 68 2.50 -46.59 16.85
N THR A 69 3.66 -46.19 16.34
CA THR A 69 3.80 -45.01 15.47
C THR A 69 3.01 -45.17 14.18
N ARG A 70 3.01 -46.36 13.56
CA ARG A 70 2.24 -46.64 12.33
C ARG A 70 0.73 -46.59 12.57
N GLU A 71 0.26 -47.14 13.69
CA GLU A 71 -1.15 -47.13 14.05
C GLU A 71 -1.58 -45.80 14.70
N GLY A 72 -0.66 -44.84 14.91
CA GLY A 72 -0.95 -43.51 15.46
C GLY A 72 -1.21 -43.50 16.97
N ILE A 73 -0.76 -44.52 17.71
CA ILE A 73 -0.96 -44.63 19.15
C ILE A 73 0.10 -43.83 19.90
N GLN A 74 -0.37 -42.92 20.74
CA GLN A 74 0.48 -42.14 21.64
C GLN A 74 0.49 -42.79 23.03
N SER A 75 1.63 -42.80 23.71
CA SER A 75 1.75 -43.38 25.05
C SER A 75 0.77 -42.77 26.06
N SER A 76 0.46 -41.47 25.92
CA SER A 76 -0.53 -40.77 26.75
C SER A 76 -1.96 -41.34 26.66
N MET A 77 -2.29 -42.07 25.59
CA MET A 77 -3.64 -42.62 25.40
C MET A 77 -3.95 -43.79 26.34
N TYR A 78 -2.94 -44.53 26.80
CA TYR A 78 -3.13 -45.72 27.65
C TYR A 78 -2.35 -45.65 28.96
N SER A 79 -1.16 -45.03 28.98
CA SER A 79 -0.28 -45.11 30.14
C SER A 79 -0.64 -44.11 31.24
N SER A 80 -1.38 -43.06 30.93
CA SER A 80 -1.84 -42.07 31.92
C SER A 80 -2.62 -42.71 33.06
N GLN A 81 -3.51 -43.66 32.78
CA GLN A 81 -4.29 -44.35 33.82
C GLN A 81 -3.38 -45.23 34.70
N TRP A 82 -2.39 -45.90 34.10
CA TRP A 82 -1.49 -46.80 34.81
C TRP A 82 -0.65 -46.05 35.85
N PHE A 83 -0.06 -44.92 35.46
CA PHE A 83 0.78 -44.12 36.34
C PHE A 83 -0.02 -43.31 37.36
N MET A 84 -1.18 -42.76 36.99
CA MET A 84 -2.04 -42.00 37.93
C MET A 84 -2.63 -42.89 39.04
N THR A 85 -2.90 -44.17 38.74
CA THR A 85 -3.45 -45.12 39.70
C THR A 85 -2.40 -46.06 40.30
N LEU A 86 -1.12 -45.87 39.97
CA LEU A 86 -0.02 -46.74 40.40
C LEU A 86 -0.32 -48.24 40.16
N PHE A 87 -0.99 -48.54 39.03
CA PHE A 87 -1.51 -49.85 38.66
C PHE A 87 -2.57 -50.48 39.60
N ALA A 88 -3.02 -49.78 40.65
CA ALA A 88 -3.96 -50.32 41.64
C ALA A 88 -5.33 -50.70 41.06
N CYS A 89 -5.76 -50.04 39.99
CA CYS A 89 -7.03 -50.35 39.31
C CYS A 89 -6.90 -51.43 38.23
N CYS A 90 -5.67 -51.85 37.91
CA CYS A 90 -5.37 -52.73 36.79
C CYS A 90 -4.92 -54.14 37.23
N LEU A 91 -4.27 -54.23 38.39
CA LEU A 91 -3.75 -55.48 38.96
C LEU A 91 -4.66 -55.99 40.10
N PRO A 92 -4.68 -57.31 40.38
CA PRO A 92 -5.30 -57.83 41.60
C PRO A 92 -4.70 -57.19 42.85
N MET A 93 -5.50 -57.07 43.91
CA MET A 93 -5.11 -56.37 45.15
C MET A 93 -3.81 -56.93 45.77
N SER A 94 -3.59 -58.25 45.76
CA SER A 94 -2.37 -58.88 46.27
C SER A 94 -1.12 -58.35 45.56
N LEU A 95 -1.19 -58.28 44.23
CA LEU A 95 -0.10 -57.83 43.37
C LEU A 95 0.08 -56.31 43.42
N ALA A 96 -1.02 -55.56 43.50
CA ALA A 96 -0.97 -54.11 43.68
C ALA A 96 -0.25 -53.71 44.98
N LEU A 97 -0.47 -54.45 46.09
CA LEU A 97 0.25 -54.23 47.34
C LEU A 97 1.75 -54.48 47.21
N ARG A 98 2.16 -55.52 46.48
CA ARG A 98 3.58 -55.78 46.20
C ARG A 98 4.22 -54.70 45.33
N VAL A 99 3.49 -54.17 44.35
CA VAL A 99 3.92 -53.02 43.56
C VAL A 99 4.09 -51.80 44.46
N PHE A 100 3.17 -51.54 45.39
CA PHE A 100 3.33 -50.46 46.36
C PHE A 100 4.56 -50.64 47.24
N ASP A 101 4.82 -51.84 47.75
CA ASP A 101 6.01 -52.12 48.55
C ASP A 101 7.30 -51.78 47.76
N LEU A 102 7.36 -52.16 46.48
CA LEU A 102 8.49 -51.83 45.61
C LEU A 102 8.62 -50.33 45.35
N VAL A 103 7.51 -49.64 45.10
CA VAL A 103 7.50 -48.19 44.90
C VAL A 103 7.98 -47.45 46.15
N PHE A 104 7.61 -47.92 47.35
CA PHE A 104 8.09 -47.33 48.60
C PHE A 104 9.58 -47.63 48.87
N CYS A 105 10.08 -48.80 48.46
CA CYS A 105 11.48 -49.18 48.67
C CYS A 105 12.45 -48.58 47.64
N GLU A 106 12.11 -48.61 46.36
CA GLU A 106 13.00 -48.25 45.25
C GLU A 106 12.62 -46.93 44.55
N GLY A 107 11.38 -46.46 44.73
CA GLY A 107 10.86 -45.22 44.16
C GLY A 107 9.91 -45.43 42.98
N ALA A 108 9.44 -44.31 42.41
CA ALA A 108 8.45 -44.31 41.32
C ALA A 108 8.98 -44.91 40.00
N ASP A 109 10.31 -44.95 39.80
CA ASP A 109 10.96 -45.52 38.61
C ASP A 109 10.57 -47.00 38.37
N VAL A 110 10.21 -47.74 39.42
CA VAL A 110 9.74 -49.12 39.31
C VAL A 110 8.45 -49.22 38.51
N LEU A 111 7.60 -48.19 38.53
CA LEU A 111 6.38 -48.15 37.73
C LEU A 111 6.67 -48.22 36.24
N LEU A 112 7.74 -47.56 35.78
CA LEU A 112 8.20 -47.63 34.39
C LEU A 112 8.70 -49.03 34.04
N GLN A 113 9.41 -49.68 34.97
CA GLN A 113 9.87 -51.06 34.78
C GLN A 113 8.70 -52.04 34.68
N ILE A 114 7.68 -51.90 35.54
CA ILE A 114 6.45 -52.69 35.48
C ILE A 114 5.71 -52.45 34.17
N ALA A 115 5.57 -51.19 33.73
CA ALA A 115 4.93 -50.86 32.46
C ALA A 115 5.62 -51.56 31.28
N LEU A 116 6.97 -51.55 31.26
CA LEU A 116 7.76 -52.22 30.23
C LEU A 116 7.66 -53.75 30.31
N ALA A 117 7.63 -54.32 31.52
CA ALA A 117 7.48 -55.78 31.73
C ALA A 117 6.19 -56.28 31.11
N VAL A 118 5.10 -55.59 31.43
CA VAL A 118 3.76 -55.93 30.97
C VAL A 118 3.65 -55.76 29.44
N LEU A 119 4.19 -54.67 28.89
CA LEU A 119 4.19 -54.45 27.44
C LEU A 119 5.05 -55.48 26.69
N LYS A 120 6.21 -55.84 27.22
CA LYS A 120 7.11 -56.84 26.63
C LYS A 120 6.48 -58.23 26.61
N ARG A 121 5.77 -58.59 27.67
CA ARG A 121 5.01 -59.84 27.74
C ARG A 121 3.89 -59.87 26.70
N ALA A 122 3.16 -58.77 26.54
CA ALA A 122 2.03 -58.68 25.61
C ALA A 122 2.44 -58.36 24.17
N GLN A 123 3.72 -58.05 23.91
CA GLN A 123 4.26 -57.69 22.60
C GLN A 123 3.78 -58.55 21.43
N PRO A 124 3.81 -59.90 21.47
CA PRO A 124 3.36 -60.72 20.33
C PRO A 124 1.89 -60.49 19.99
N THR A 125 1.03 -60.32 21.00
CA THR A 125 -0.40 -60.02 20.81
C THR A 125 -0.57 -58.61 20.28
N LEU A 126 0.12 -57.62 20.86
CA LEU A 126 0.01 -56.21 20.48
C LEU A 126 0.37 -55.97 19.01
N LEU A 127 1.39 -56.66 18.48
CA LEU A 127 1.82 -56.53 17.08
C LEU A 127 0.80 -57.03 16.05
N THR A 128 -0.19 -57.82 16.46
CA THR A 128 -1.23 -58.36 15.57
C THR A 128 -2.48 -57.49 15.49
N LEU A 129 -2.64 -56.57 16.45
CA LEU A 129 -3.84 -55.75 16.57
C LEU A 129 -3.75 -54.49 15.71
N ARG A 130 -4.91 -53.90 15.39
CA ARG A 130 -5.04 -52.60 14.72
C ARG A 130 -5.55 -51.55 15.70
N PHE A 131 -5.42 -50.26 15.35
CA PHE A 131 -5.73 -49.12 16.23
C PHE A 131 -6.89 -49.33 17.24
N GLU A 132 -8.13 -49.57 16.77
CA GLU A 132 -9.31 -49.68 17.66
C GLU A 132 -9.21 -50.83 18.66
N SER A 133 -8.82 -52.02 18.19
CA SER A 133 -8.65 -53.20 19.04
C SER A 133 -7.44 -53.06 19.97
N LEU A 134 -6.41 -52.35 19.52
CA LEU A 134 -5.17 -52.14 20.25
C LEU A 134 -5.36 -51.17 21.42
N VAL A 135 -6.04 -50.03 21.18
CA VAL A 135 -6.42 -49.10 22.26
C VAL A 135 -7.32 -49.79 23.27
N LYS A 136 -8.34 -50.53 22.80
CA LYS A 136 -9.22 -51.30 23.69
C LYS A 136 -8.45 -52.31 24.54
N TYR A 137 -7.53 -53.06 23.94
CA TYR A 137 -6.71 -54.06 24.66
C TYR A 137 -5.80 -53.42 25.71
N LEU A 138 -5.28 -52.22 25.44
CA LEU A 138 -4.43 -51.46 26.38
C LEU A 138 -5.24 -50.80 27.51
N SER A 139 -6.49 -50.39 27.26
CA SER A 139 -7.34 -49.67 28.21
C SER A 139 -8.27 -50.56 29.05
N ASP A 140 -8.79 -51.67 28.52
CA ASP A 140 -9.78 -52.52 29.19
C ASP A 140 -9.18 -53.44 30.28
N GLY A 141 -7.94 -53.22 30.70
CA GLY A 141 -7.24 -54.07 31.66
C GLY A 141 -6.91 -55.49 31.16
N SER A 142 -7.26 -55.80 29.89
CA SER A 142 -6.99 -57.09 29.24
C SER A 142 -5.51 -57.45 29.25
N LEU A 143 -4.65 -56.43 29.18
CA LEU A 143 -3.20 -56.52 29.30
C LEU A 143 -2.75 -57.20 30.61
N PHE A 144 -3.46 -57.00 31.71
CA PHE A 144 -3.10 -57.47 33.05
C PHE A 144 -3.78 -58.79 33.45
N THR A 145 -4.71 -59.29 32.63
CA THR A 145 -5.46 -60.54 32.89
C THR A 145 -4.57 -61.75 33.06
N TYR A 146 -3.43 -61.80 32.36
CA TYR A 146 -2.43 -62.84 32.52
C TYR A 146 -1.86 -62.86 33.95
N TYR A 147 -1.50 -61.71 34.51
CA TYR A 147 -0.97 -61.61 35.87
C TYR A 147 -2.03 -61.90 36.94
N ALA A 148 -3.32 -61.73 36.61
CA ALA A 148 -4.41 -62.11 37.51
C ALA A 148 -4.61 -63.63 37.66
N GLN A 149 -4.09 -64.43 36.73
CA GLN A 149 -4.27 -65.89 36.71
C GLN A 149 -3.03 -66.65 37.17
N GLN A 150 -1.90 -65.98 37.34
CA GLN A 150 -0.61 -66.55 37.71
C GLN A 150 -0.26 -66.22 39.18
N PRO A 151 0.62 -66.99 39.83
CA PRO A 151 1.14 -66.62 41.15
C PRO A 151 1.89 -65.28 41.11
N ASP A 152 1.82 -64.54 42.22
CA ASP A 152 2.34 -63.16 42.35
C ASP A 152 3.84 -63.03 42.01
N ASP A 153 4.62 -64.11 42.15
CA ASP A 153 6.07 -64.15 41.88
C ASP A 153 6.44 -63.92 40.40
N PHE A 154 5.49 -64.13 39.49
CA PHE A 154 5.76 -64.06 38.05
C PHE A 154 5.97 -62.62 37.55
N LEU A 155 5.31 -61.63 38.17
CA LEU A 155 5.55 -60.22 37.86
C LEU A 155 6.97 -59.79 38.30
N LEU A 156 7.41 -60.26 39.46
CA LEU A 156 8.74 -59.96 40.00
C LEU A 156 9.84 -60.60 39.16
N ALA A 157 9.60 -61.81 38.64
CA ALA A 157 10.51 -62.46 37.70
C ALA A 157 10.64 -61.66 36.39
N ASP A 158 9.52 -61.21 35.82
CA ASP A 158 9.52 -60.37 34.60
C ASP A 158 10.19 -59.01 34.83
N LEU A 159 10.06 -58.45 36.02
CA LEU A 159 10.66 -57.18 36.42
C LEU A 159 12.20 -57.26 36.48
N ASN A 160 12.74 -58.34 37.06
CA ASN A 160 14.18 -58.58 37.15
C ASN A 160 14.87 -58.69 35.78
N HIS A 161 14.13 -58.99 34.72
CA HIS A 161 14.65 -59.02 33.35
C HIS A 161 14.76 -57.64 32.69
N ILE A 162 14.33 -56.56 33.37
CA ILE A 162 14.39 -55.18 32.86
C ILE A 162 15.43 -54.39 33.65
N THR A 163 16.66 -54.37 33.14
CA THR A 163 17.78 -53.62 33.74
C THR A 163 17.97 -52.23 33.12
N VAL A 164 17.12 -51.84 32.17
CA VAL A 164 17.30 -50.65 31.32
C VAL A 164 16.89 -49.35 32.03
N VAL A 165 15.95 -49.42 32.98
CA VAL A 165 15.47 -48.26 33.73
C VAL A 165 16.40 -48.01 34.91
N THR A 166 17.28 -47.01 34.79
CA THR A 166 18.14 -46.54 35.87
C THR A 166 17.88 -45.05 36.10
N THR A 167 17.84 -44.60 37.35
CA THR A 167 17.67 -43.19 37.77
C THR A 167 18.58 -42.22 36.99
N LYS A 168 19.85 -42.58 36.78
CA LYS A 168 20.82 -41.78 35.98
C LYS A 168 20.43 -41.63 34.51
N ARG A 169 19.82 -42.68 33.92
CA ARG A 169 19.38 -42.67 32.52
C ARG A 169 18.10 -41.86 32.38
N LEU A 170 17.13 -42.05 33.27
CA LEU A 170 15.90 -41.25 33.30
C LEU A 170 16.19 -39.74 33.43
N ALA A 171 17.11 -39.36 34.32
CA ALA A 171 17.58 -37.99 34.46
C ALA A 171 18.34 -37.45 33.23
N LYS A 172 18.94 -38.32 32.42
CA LYS A 172 19.53 -37.93 31.12
C LYS A 172 18.42 -37.67 30.09
N LEU A 173 17.46 -38.58 29.95
CA LEU A 173 16.33 -38.42 29.03
C LEU A 173 15.52 -37.16 29.33
N ALA A 174 15.22 -36.88 30.59
CA ALA A 174 14.51 -35.67 31.00
C ALA A 174 15.27 -34.39 30.58
N ARG A 175 16.60 -34.37 30.73
CA ARG A 175 17.44 -33.24 30.29
C ARG A 175 17.46 -33.09 28.78
N ASP A 176 17.61 -34.20 28.05
CA ASP A 176 17.64 -34.20 26.59
C ASP A 176 16.29 -33.71 26.03
N HIS A 177 15.16 -34.14 26.62
CA HIS A 177 13.83 -33.68 26.26
C HIS A 177 13.61 -32.20 26.57
N ALA A 178 14.01 -31.74 27.76
CA ALA A 178 13.96 -30.31 28.11
C ALA A 178 14.79 -29.45 27.14
N ALA A 179 15.94 -29.95 26.69
CA ALA A 179 16.77 -29.28 25.69
C ALA A 179 16.09 -29.23 24.31
N VAL A 180 15.32 -30.24 23.93
CA VAL A 180 14.53 -30.25 22.69
C VAL A 180 13.39 -29.25 22.77
N LEU A 181 12.62 -29.23 23.87
CA LEU A 181 11.55 -28.24 24.08
C LEU A 181 12.09 -26.81 24.04
N ALA A 182 13.20 -26.54 24.74
CA ALA A 182 13.83 -25.22 24.73
C ALA A 182 14.35 -24.80 23.33
N LYS A 183 14.72 -25.76 22.47
CA LYS A 183 15.05 -25.47 21.06
C LYS A 183 13.79 -25.18 20.24
N ALA A 184 12.72 -25.94 20.45
CA ALA A 184 11.44 -25.74 19.77
C ALA A 184 10.83 -24.38 20.12
N ASP A 185 10.89 -23.95 21.38
CA ASP A 185 10.43 -22.63 21.83
C ASP A 185 11.21 -21.50 21.13
N LYS A 186 12.54 -21.59 21.09
CA LYS A 186 13.37 -20.62 20.36
C LYS A 186 13.01 -20.56 18.89
N ILE A 187 12.76 -21.70 18.24
CA ILE A 187 12.33 -21.74 16.85
C ILE A 187 10.97 -21.05 16.70
N SER A 188 10.01 -21.36 17.56
CA SER A 188 8.68 -20.73 17.59
C SER A 188 8.78 -19.21 17.72
N ASP A 189 9.62 -18.72 18.62
CA ASP A 189 9.87 -17.29 18.81
C ASP A 189 10.43 -16.65 17.54
N THR A 190 11.45 -17.26 16.91
CA THR A 190 11.99 -16.74 15.64
C THR A 190 10.97 -16.74 14.52
N ILE A 191 10.10 -17.74 14.43
CA ILE A 191 9.02 -17.79 13.43
C ILE A 191 8.02 -16.66 13.67
N SER A 192 7.66 -16.39 14.92
CA SER A 192 6.74 -15.29 15.25
C SER A 192 7.34 -13.93 14.91
N ALA A 193 8.63 -13.71 15.19
CA ALA A 193 9.36 -12.50 14.84
C ALA A 193 9.44 -12.31 13.31
N LEU A 194 9.78 -13.36 12.56
CA LEU A 194 9.82 -13.31 11.10
C LEU A 194 8.44 -13.05 10.47
N LYS A 195 7.37 -13.62 11.05
CA LYS A 195 6.00 -13.34 10.62
C LYS A 195 5.61 -11.88 10.86
N ALA A 196 5.96 -11.32 12.01
CA ALA A 196 5.70 -9.92 12.31
C ALA A 196 6.44 -8.98 11.33
N GLU A 197 7.68 -9.31 11.00
CA GLU A 197 8.48 -8.54 10.05
C GLU A 197 7.94 -8.62 8.62
N ASN A 198 7.56 -9.81 8.14
CA ASN A 198 6.89 -9.96 6.84
C ASN A 198 5.59 -9.16 6.78
N ALA A 199 4.80 -9.13 7.86
CA ALA A 199 3.58 -8.32 7.93
C ALA A 199 3.87 -6.81 7.93
N ARG A 200 5.02 -6.36 8.45
CA ARG A 200 5.48 -4.98 8.34
C ARG A 200 5.87 -4.62 6.91
N ILE A 201 6.71 -5.43 6.27
CA ILE A 201 7.15 -5.24 4.88
C ILE A 201 5.96 -5.23 3.92
N LEU A 202 4.98 -6.12 4.10
CA LEU A 202 3.77 -6.13 3.26
C LEU A 202 2.96 -4.83 3.39
N ARG A 203 2.85 -4.28 4.61
CA ARG A 203 2.19 -2.98 4.82
C ARG A 203 2.95 -1.85 4.12
N GLU A 204 4.27 -1.79 4.26
CA GLU A 204 5.11 -0.79 3.59
C GLU A 204 5.00 -0.88 2.06
N ASN A 205 5.02 -2.09 1.52
CA ASN A 205 4.85 -2.32 0.08
C ASN A 205 3.46 -1.86 -0.40
N SER A 206 2.39 -2.17 0.35
CA SER A 206 1.05 -1.69 0.02
C SER A 206 0.92 -0.16 0.06
N GLN A 207 1.58 0.50 1.02
CA GLN A 207 1.62 1.95 1.12
C GLN A 207 2.40 2.57 -0.05
N MET A 208 3.56 2.02 -0.38
CA MET A 208 4.36 2.46 -1.54
C MET A 208 3.61 2.30 -2.87
N LEU A 209 2.87 1.20 -3.06
CA LEU A 209 2.05 1.01 -4.25
C LEU A 209 0.93 2.06 -4.33
N ALA A 210 0.29 2.38 -3.21
CA ALA A 210 -0.74 3.41 -3.15
C ALA A 210 -0.19 4.81 -3.48
N THR A 211 1.00 5.16 -2.96
CA THR A 211 1.64 6.44 -3.28
C THR A 211 2.08 6.53 -4.74
N LEU A 212 2.62 5.45 -5.30
CA LEU A 212 2.95 5.37 -6.72
C LEU A 212 1.71 5.54 -7.61
N GLN A 213 0.59 4.92 -7.24
CA GLN A 213 -0.67 5.07 -7.97
C GLN A 213 -1.20 6.51 -7.91
N SER A 214 -1.19 7.15 -6.73
CA SER A 214 -1.57 8.56 -6.58
C SER A 214 -0.70 9.48 -7.43
N LEU A 215 0.62 9.29 -7.38
CA LEU A 215 1.56 10.10 -8.14
C LEU A 215 1.39 9.89 -9.66
N SER A 216 1.07 8.66 -10.08
CA SER A 216 0.76 8.37 -11.48
C SER A 216 -0.51 9.08 -11.95
N THR A 217 -1.55 9.14 -11.12
CA THR A 217 -2.78 9.87 -11.45
C THR A 217 -2.52 11.38 -11.52
N GLU A 218 -1.78 11.94 -10.56
CA GLU A 218 -1.38 13.35 -10.57
C GLU A 218 -0.56 13.72 -11.81
N HIS A 219 0.36 12.84 -12.22
CA HIS A 219 1.15 13.06 -13.43
C HIS A 219 0.28 13.04 -14.70
N SER A 220 -0.70 12.12 -14.79
CA SER A 220 -1.65 12.07 -15.91
C SER A 220 -2.51 13.34 -15.98
N ASP A 221 -2.97 13.82 -14.82
CA ASP A 221 -3.77 15.04 -14.72
C ASP A 221 -2.95 16.29 -15.08
N LEU A 222 -1.73 16.42 -14.55
CA LEU A 222 -0.80 17.50 -14.91
C LEU A 222 -0.46 17.49 -16.40
N SER A 223 -0.25 16.31 -16.99
CA SER A 223 -0.01 16.18 -18.43
C SER A 223 -1.21 16.66 -19.25
N SER A 224 -2.43 16.29 -18.84
CA SER A 224 -3.66 16.73 -19.49
C SER A 224 -3.87 18.25 -19.36
N GLN A 225 -3.62 18.81 -18.16
CA GLN A 225 -3.67 20.26 -17.92
C GLN A 225 -2.63 21.01 -18.77
N TYR A 226 -1.41 20.48 -18.87
CA TYR A 226 -0.36 21.06 -19.70
C TYR A 226 -0.76 21.09 -21.18
N ILE A 227 -1.32 19.99 -21.70
CA ILE A 227 -1.80 19.92 -23.09
C ILE A 227 -2.90 20.96 -23.33
N ASN A 228 -3.88 21.07 -22.42
CA ASN A 228 -4.96 22.06 -22.55
C ASN A 228 -4.43 23.49 -22.53
N CYS A 229 -3.56 23.82 -21.58
CA CYS A 229 -2.94 25.15 -21.48
C CYS A 229 -2.12 25.48 -22.74
N LYS A 230 -1.38 24.50 -23.28
CA LYS A 230 -0.63 24.65 -24.53
C LYS A 230 -1.55 24.90 -25.72
N LEU A 231 -2.69 24.20 -25.81
CA LEU A 231 -3.69 24.43 -26.85
C LEU A 231 -4.32 25.82 -26.73
N ASP A 232 -4.65 26.28 -25.53
CA ASP A 232 -5.22 27.60 -25.32
C ASP A 232 -4.21 28.71 -25.64
N LEU A 233 -2.93 28.50 -25.31
CA LEU A 233 -1.85 29.41 -25.70
C LEU A 233 -1.68 29.46 -27.23
N GLN A 234 -1.80 28.32 -27.91
CA GLN A 234 -1.79 28.27 -29.39
C GLN A 234 -2.95 29.09 -29.96
N LYS A 235 -4.19 28.90 -29.45
CA LYS A 235 -5.36 29.67 -29.87
C LYS A 235 -5.15 31.17 -29.68
N ALA A 236 -4.62 31.57 -28.52
CA ALA A 236 -4.32 32.99 -28.25
C ALA A 236 -3.31 33.55 -29.27
N ASN A 237 -2.24 32.81 -29.58
CA ASN A 237 -1.27 33.21 -30.60
C ASN A 237 -1.91 33.34 -31.99
N ASP A 238 -2.77 32.41 -32.38
CA ASP A 238 -3.49 32.48 -33.67
C ASP A 238 -4.40 33.73 -33.73
N THR A 239 -5.08 34.07 -32.62
CA THR A 239 -5.88 35.30 -32.56
C THR A 239 -5.02 36.56 -32.65
N ILE A 240 -3.85 36.58 -32.01
CA ILE A 240 -2.90 37.70 -32.11
C ILE A 240 -2.42 37.86 -33.56
N ALA A 241 -2.08 36.75 -34.23
CA ALA A 241 -1.67 36.77 -35.63
C ALA A 241 -2.79 37.30 -36.55
N ALA A 242 -4.03 36.87 -36.33
CA ALA A 242 -5.19 37.36 -37.08
C ALA A 242 -5.44 38.86 -36.86
N LEU A 243 -5.36 39.33 -35.61
CA LEU A 243 -5.50 40.75 -35.28
C LEU A 243 -4.40 41.60 -35.91
N ASN A 244 -3.14 41.14 -35.88
CA ASN A 244 -2.03 41.83 -36.53
C ASN A 244 -2.24 41.93 -38.04
N SER A 245 -2.66 40.83 -38.69
CA SER A 245 -2.99 40.87 -40.12
C SER A 245 -4.12 41.87 -40.41
N ARG A 246 -5.12 41.98 -39.53
CA ARG A 246 -6.19 42.96 -39.67
C ARG A 246 -5.71 44.40 -39.49
N ILE A 247 -4.83 44.65 -38.54
CA ILE A 247 -4.17 45.96 -38.33
C ILE A 247 -3.39 46.34 -39.59
N ASP A 248 -2.62 45.42 -40.16
CA ASP A 248 -1.85 45.67 -41.39
C ASP A 248 -2.76 46.02 -42.58
N GLN A 249 -3.86 45.29 -42.76
CA GLN A 249 -4.86 45.59 -43.79
C GLN A 249 -5.47 46.98 -43.61
N LEU A 250 -5.85 47.34 -42.38
CA LEU A 250 -6.42 48.65 -42.08
C LEU A 250 -5.39 49.77 -42.32
N ASN A 251 -4.14 49.56 -41.92
CA ASN A 251 -3.06 50.50 -42.17
C ASN A 251 -2.81 50.70 -43.66
N GLN A 252 -2.81 49.62 -44.46
CA GLN A 252 -2.71 49.72 -45.92
C GLN A 252 -3.89 50.49 -46.52
N SER A 253 -5.11 50.19 -46.10
CA SER A 253 -6.31 50.92 -46.55
C SER A 253 -6.20 52.40 -46.23
N LEU A 254 -5.81 52.75 -45.01
CA LEU A 254 -5.67 54.13 -44.56
C LEU A 254 -4.58 54.87 -45.33
N LEU A 255 -3.44 54.22 -45.62
CA LEU A 255 -2.40 54.78 -46.49
C LEU A 255 -2.91 55.02 -47.92
N THR A 256 -3.69 54.08 -48.48
CA THR A 256 -4.27 54.26 -49.82
C THR A 256 -5.28 55.40 -49.87
N GLU A 257 -6.19 55.48 -48.89
CA GLU A 257 -7.16 56.58 -48.80
C GLU A 257 -6.46 57.92 -48.62
N ARG A 258 -5.46 57.98 -47.73
CA ARG A 258 -4.65 59.19 -47.53
C ARG A 258 -3.98 59.63 -48.83
N ARG A 259 -3.37 58.70 -49.57
CA ARG A 259 -2.72 59.01 -50.86
C ARG A 259 -3.73 59.52 -51.88
N LEU A 260 -4.89 58.89 -52.01
CA LEU A 260 -5.94 59.33 -52.94
C LEU A 260 -6.44 60.73 -52.58
N ALA A 261 -6.60 61.04 -51.30
CA ALA A 261 -7.00 62.37 -50.83
C ALA A 261 -5.91 63.43 -51.12
N GLU A 262 -4.64 63.12 -50.86
CA GLU A 262 -3.51 64.01 -51.17
C GLU A 262 -3.39 64.27 -52.68
N ASP A 263 -3.53 63.24 -53.53
CA ASP A 263 -3.53 63.38 -54.99
C ASP A 263 -4.72 64.21 -55.49
N SER A 264 -5.92 64.02 -54.92
CA SER A 264 -7.11 64.81 -55.24
C SER A 264 -6.92 66.29 -54.90
N LEU A 265 -6.41 66.58 -53.70
CA LEU A 265 -6.11 67.95 -53.27
C LEU A 265 -5.06 68.61 -54.15
N ARG A 266 -4.04 67.85 -54.58
CA ARG A 266 -3.01 68.33 -55.49
C ARG A 266 -3.59 68.73 -56.85
N VAL A 267 -4.46 67.90 -57.42
CA VAL A 267 -5.16 68.22 -58.68
C VAL A 267 -6.01 69.49 -58.52
N GLU A 268 -6.79 69.61 -57.44
CA GLU A 268 -7.57 70.83 -57.18
C GLU A 268 -6.67 72.07 -57.07
N MET A 269 -5.55 71.97 -56.35
CA MET A 269 -4.58 73.05 -56.21
C MET A 269 -3.95 73.46 -57.55
N ASP A 270 -3.55 72.50 -58.39
CA ASP A 270 -3.01 72.76 -59.73
C ASP A 270 -4.04 73.45 -60.64
N THR A 271 -5.31 73.05 -60.55
CA THR A 271 -6.39 73.70 -61.30
C THR A 271 -6.65 75.13 -60.84
N LEU A 272 -6.58 75.39 -59.52
CA LEU A 272 -6.69 76.75 -58.97
C LEU A 272 -5.50 77.62 -59.36
N ALA A 273 -4.29 77.07 -59.35
CA ALA A 273 -3.08 77.77 -59.79
C ALA A 273 -3.18 78.17 -61.28
N HIS A 274 -3.64 77.25 -62.14
CA HIS A 274 -3.90 77.57 -63.55
C HIS A 274 -4.93 78.68 -63.73
N LYS A 275 -6.06 78.60 -63.02
CA LYS A 275 -7.09 79.66 -63.06
C LYS A 275 -6.56 81.00 -62.56
N ASN A 276 -5.77 81.01 -61.49
CA ASN A 276 -5.14 82.24 -60.98
C ASN A 276 -4.16 82.82 -62.01
N LEU A 277 -3.34 81.99 -62.66
CA LEU A 277 -2.44 82.46 -63.71
C LEU A 277 -3.21 83.06 -64.88
N GLU A 278 -4.27 82.38 -65.34
CA GLU A 278 -5.14 82.88 -66.41
C GLU A 278 -5.78 84.23 -66.04
N LEU A 279 -6.29 84.37 -64.81
CA LEU A 279 -6.83 85.64 -64.30
C LEU A 279 -5.75 86.73 -64.24
N THR A 280 -4.52 86.42 -63.83
CA THR A 280 -3.42 87.38 -63.82
C THR A 280 -3.07 87.86 -65.24
N VAL A 281 -2.98 86.94 -66.21
CA VAL A 281 -2.75 87.30 -67.62
C VAL A 281 -3.89 88.15 -68.17
N GLN A 282 -5.14 87.81 -67.84
CA GLN A 282 -6.30 88.63 -68.21
C GLN A 282 -6.24 90.02 -67.57
N HIS A 283 -5.81 90.12 -66.32
CA HIS A 283 -5.64 91.38 -65.60
C HIS A 283 -4.53 92.24 -66.24
N GLU A 284 -3.37 91.65 -66.57
CA GLU A 284 -2.28 92.33 -67.28
C GLU A 284 -2.74 92.84 -68.66
N SER A 285 -3.43 92.01 -69.45
CA SER A 285 -3.99 92.45 -70.74
C SER A 285 -5.02 93.57 -70.59
N ALA A 286 -5.81 93.57 -69.52
CA ALA A 286 -6.74 94.65 -69.22
C ALA A 286 -6.01 95.96 -68.87
N LEU A 287 -4.92 95.89 -68.10
CA LEU A 287 -4.06 97.06 -67.81
C LEU A 287 -3.43 97.61 -69.09
N GLU A 288 -2.86 96.76 -69.96
CA GLU A 288 -2.30 97.21 -71.24
C GLU A 288 -3.33 97.93 -72.12
N LYS A 289 -4.59 97.45 -72.13
CA LYS A 289 -5.69 98.12 -72.83
C LYS A 289 -6.00 99.48 -72.21
N ILE A 290 -5.99 99.59 -70.88
CA ILE A 290 -6.20 100.86 -70.18
C ILE A 290 -5.08 101.84 -70.57
N ASP A 291 -3.81 101.44 -70.45
CA ASP A 291 -2.65 102.27 -70.81
C ASP A 291 -2.71 102.76 -72.26
N TYR A 292 -3.10 101.87 -73.20
CA TYR A 292 -3.28 102.24 -74.60
C TYR A 292 -4.39 103.28 -74.80
N LEU A 293 -5.54 103.09 -74.14
CA LEU A 293 -6.66 104.04 -74.19
C LEU A 293 -6.27 105.38 -73.57
N GLU A 294 -5.56 105.38 -72.44
CA GLU A 294 -5.04 106.59 -71.79
C GLU A 294 -4.06 107.34 -72.70
N ALA A 295 -3.10 106.65 -73.33
CA ALA A 295 -2.17 107.27 -74.28
C ALA A 295 -2.89 107.88 -75.50
N THR A 296 -3.92 107.20 -76.01
CA THR A 296 -4.72 107.68 -77.14
C THR A 296 -5.55 108.91 -76.74
N LEU A 297 -6.16 108.89 -75.55
CA LEU A 297 -6.89 110.03 -74.99
C LEU A 297 -5.95 111.22 -74.78
N LEU A 298 -4.77 111.03 -74.20
CA LEU A 298 -3.76 112.08 -74.03
C LEU A 298 -3.36 112.70 -75.37
N LYS A 299 -3.11 111.87 -76.39
CA LYS A 299 -2.79 112.33 -77.75
C LYS A 299 -3.93 113.15 -78.35
N SER A 300 -5.16 112.65 -78.26
CA SER A 300 -6.35 113.37 -78.73
C SER A 300 -6.53 114.70 -78.00
N ASN A 301 -6.29 114.72 -76.68
CA ASN A 301 -6.40 115.92 -75.86
C ASN A 301 -5.32 116.95 -76.26
N SER A 302 -4.07 116.51 -76.50
CA SER A 302 -3.01 117.38 -77.04
C SER A 302 -3.38 117.97 -78.40
N GLN A 303 -3.89 117.15 -79.33
CA GLN A 303 -4.34 117.62 -80.64
C GLN A 303 -5.50 118.61 -80.53
N PHE A 304 -6.42 118.38 -79.58
CA PHE A 304 -7.51 119.29 -79.30
C PHE A 304 -7.00 120.63 -78.76
N VAL A 305 -6.07 120.60 -77.80
CA VAL A 305 -5.41 121.81 -77.25
C VAL A 305 -4.65 122.56 -78.34
N ASP A 306 -3.92 121.87 -79.22
CA ASP A 306 -3.23 122.49 -80.36
C ASP A 306 -4.21 123.14 -81.34
N SER A 307 -5.31 122.46 -81.65
CA SER A 307 -6.38 122.99 -82.52
C SER A 307 -7.07 124.20 -81.88
N GLU A 308 -7.28 124.18 -80.57
CA GLU A 308 -7.84 125.28 -79.81
C GLU A 308 -6.86 126.48 -79.75
N ASN A 309 -5.56 126.23 -79.57
CA ASN A 309 -4.52 127.25 -79.67
C ASN A 309 -4.47 127.86 -81.09
N GLN A 310 -4.55 127.04 -82.14
CA GLN A 310 -4.64 127.53 -83.52
C GLN A 310 -5.90 128.37 -83.75
N ARG A 311 -7.06 127.94 -83.22
CA ARG A 311 -8.30 128.70 -83.23
C ARG A 311 -8.12 130.05 -82.55
N LEU A 312 -7.50 130.11 -81.36
CA LEU A 312 -7.17 131.34 -80.63
C LEU A 312 -6.21 132.25 -81.41
N VAL A 313 -5.21 131.70 -82.09
CA VAL A 313 -4.28 132.46 -82.95
C VAL A 313 -5.01 133.04 -84.17
N LEU A 314 -5.84 132.24 -84.84
CA LEU A 314 -6.65 132.69 -85.96
C LEU A 314 -7.68 133.75 -85.52
N GLU A 315 -8.30 133.56 -84.35
CA GLU A 315 -9.22 134.53 -83.73
C GLU A 315 -8.50 135.85 -83.45
N ASN A 316 -7.28 135.82 -82.90
CA ASN A 316 -6.44 137.01 -82.72
C ASN A 316 -6.03 137.66 -84.06
N LYS A 317 -5.70 136.88 -85.09
CA LYS A 317 -5.41 137.42 -86.44
C LYS A 317 -6.64 138.08 -87.06
N LEU A 318 -7.82 137.48 -86.88
CA LEU A 318 -9.10 138.02 -87.34
C LEU A 318 -9.45 139.29 -86.56
N LEU A 319 -9.16 139.35 -85.25
CA LEU A 319 -9.30 140.54 -84.43
C LEU A 319 -8.35 141.67 -84.88
N LYS A 320 -7.10 141.34 -85.24
CA LYS A 320 -6.14 142.28 -85.84
C LYS A 320 -6.59 142.77 -87.21
N MET A 321 -7.13 141.90 -88.07
CA MET A 321 -7.70 142.31 -89.37
C MET A 321 -8.96 143.17 -89.18
N LYS A 322 -9.85 142.85 -88.23
CA LYS A 322 -10.99 143.70 -87.86
C LYS A 322 -10.53 145.07 -87.36
N LYS A 323 -9.46 145.15 -86.56
CA LYS A 323 -8.83 146.41 -86.12
C LYS A 323 -8.11 147.18 -87.23
N ALA A 324 -7.66 146.51 -88.29
CA ALA A 324 -7.08 147.17 -89.48
C ALA A 324 -8.14 147.62 -90.49
N LEU A 325 -9.38 147.12 -90.35
CA LEU A 325 -10.56 147.52 -91.12
C LEU A 325 -11.47 148.54 -90.38
N SER A 326 -11.08 148.97 -89.18
CA SER A 326 -11.70 150.08 -88.43
C SER A 326 -10.71 151.23 -88.29
#